data_AF-A0A7C5ZR33-F1
#
_entry.id   AF-A0A7C5ZR33-F1
#
_cell.length_a   1.000
_cell.length_b   1.000
_cell.length_c   1.000
_cell.angle_alpha   90.00
_cell.angle_beta   90.00
_cell.angle_gamma   90.00
#
_symmetry.space_group_name_H-M   'P 1'
#
loop_
_entity.id
_entity.type
_entity.pdbx_description
1 polymer ?
#
loop_
_entity_poly.entity_id
_entity_poly.type
_entity_poly.pdbx_seq_one_letter_code
_entity_poly.pdbx_strand_id
1 'polypeptide(L)'
;MHRDQAIGATLLAISILIIIAYIWMMFFPPLAGADIILLKLTGTIAVAAIFAILAWIGYTLATTPPPKPIEEIEKEIEEELKKAEAETAEKKQSESKPE
;
A
#
# COMPACT_ATOMS: atom_id res chain seq x y z
N MET A 1 10.24 23.46 5.73
CA MET A 1 9.10 24.40 5.87
C MET A 1 8.75 25.12 4.55
N HIS A 2 9.59 26.00 3.96
CA HIS A 2 9.26 26.64 2.67
C HIS A 2 9.36 25.69 1.45
N ARG A 3 10.27 24.70 1.51
CA ARG A 3 10.47 23.68 0.45
C ARG A 3 9.24 22.78 0.30
N ASP A 4 8.71 22.30 1.42
CA ASP A 4 7.54 21.40 1.45
C ASP A 4 6.28 22.13 0.98
N GLN A 5 6.13 23.41 1.36
CA GLN A 5 5.04 24.26 0.90
C GLN A 5 5.11 24.55 -0.61
N ALA A 6 6.31 24.77 -1.15
CA ALA A 6 6.50 24.97 -2.59
C ALA A 6 6.14 23.72 -3.39
N ILE A 7 6.53 22.54 -2.90
CA ILE A 7 6.17 21.25 -3.53
C ILE A 7 4.64 21.05 -3.48
N GLY A 8 4.03 21.27 -2.31
CA GLY A 8 2.58 21.17 -2.15
C GLY A 8 1.82 22.13 -3.05
N ALA A 9 2.25 23.39 -3.14
CA ALA A 9 1.64 24.40 -4.00
C ALA A 9 1.79 24.05 -5.49
N THR A 10 2.95 23.52 -5.89
CA THR A 10 3.19 23.08 -7.27
C THR A 10 2.29 21.91 -7.63
N LEU A 11 2.18 20.92 -6.74
CA LEU A 11 1.33 19.74 -6.95
C LEU A 11 -0.16 20.14 -7.01
N LEU A 12 -0.60 21.07 -6.16
CA LEU A 12 -1.96 21.62 -6.20
C LEU A 12 -2.24 22.36 -7.52
N ALA A 13 -1.33 23.23 -7.96
CA ALA A 13 -1.48 23.96 -9.21
C ALA A 13 -1.56 23.01 -10.42
N ILE A 14 -0.67 22.00 -10.48
CA ILE A 14 -0.69 20.98 -11.54
C ILE A 14 -2.00 20.19 -11.51
N SER A 15 -2.45 19.79 -10.32
CA SER A 15 -3.70 19.04 -10.17
C SER A 15 -4.91 19.82 -10.66
N ILE A 16 -5.00 21.11 -10.30
CA ILE A 16 -6.06 22.00 -10.78
C ILE A 16 -6.01 22.15 -12.31
N LEU A 17 -4.81 22.32 -12.88
CA LEU A 17 -4.66 22.41 -14.33
C LEU A 17 -5.12 21.13 -15.05
N ILE A 18 -4.79 19.96 -14.52
CA ILE A 18 -5.23 18.67 -15.07
C ILE A 18 -6.76 18.54 -14.99
N ILE A 19 -7.38 18.94 -13.87
CA ILE A 19 -8.85 18.91 -13.72
C ILE A 19 -9.51 19.81 -14.77
N ILE A 20 -9.02 21.05 -14.92
CA ILE A 20 -9.57 21.99 -15.90
C ILE A 20 -9.42 21.44 -17.32
N ALA A 21 -8.24 20.90 -17.66
CA ALA A 21 -8.00 20.31 -18.98
C ALA A 21 -8.90 19.10 -19.25
N TYR A 22 -9.12 18.23 -18.26
CA TYR A 22 -10.01 17.08 -18.38
C TYR A 22 -11.47 17.51 -18.61
N ILE A 23 -11.97 18.44 -17.80
CA ILE A 23 -13.33 19.00 -17.96
C ILE A 23 -13.45 19.63 -19.34
N TRP A 24 -12.47 20.44 -19.74
CA TRP A 24 -12.50 21.10 -21.04
C TRP A 24 -12.54 20.10 -22.21
N MET A 25 -11.70 19.06 -22.20
CA MET A 25 -11.75 17.98 -23.22
C MET A 25 -13.10 17.26 -23.26
N MET A 26 -13.77 17.14 -22.12
CA MET A 26 -15.05 16.46 -22.04
C MET A 26 -16.21 17.27 -22.63
N PHE A 27 -16.17 18.60 -22.51
CA PHE A 27 -17.18 19.49 -23.10
C PHE A 27 -16.85 19.97 -24.52
N PHE A 28 -15.56 20.00 -24.87
CA PHE A 28 -15.06 20.45 -26.19
C PHE A 28 -14.11 19.40 -26.79
N PRO A 29 -14.62 18.19 -27.12
CA PRO A 29 -13.78 17.14 -27.69
C PRO A 29 -13.27 17.55 -29.08
N PRO A 30 -11.95 17.43 -29.35
CA PRO A 30 -11.36 17.80 -30.64
C PRO A 30 -11.75 16.82 -31.77
N LEU A 31 -12.19 15.62 -31.42
CA LEU A 31 -12.65 14.58 -32.33
C LEU A 31 -14.04 14.12 -31.91
N ALA A 32 -14.96 13.96 -32.87
CA ALA A 32 -16.32 13.51 -32.57
C ALA A 32 -16.31 12.13 -31.86
N GLY A 33 -16.91 12.08 -30.66
CA GLY A 33 -16.99 10.86 -29.83
C GLY A 33 -15.79 10.59 -28.93
N ALA A 34 -14.76 11.45 -28.93
CA ALA A 34 -13.62 11.31 -28.03
C ALA A 34 -14.02 11.46 -26.55
N ASP A 35 -15.00 12.31 -26.25
CA ASP A 35 -15.63 12.48 -24.94
C ASP A 35 -16.22 11.16 -24.41
N ILE A 36 -16.94 10.43 -25.27
CA ILE A 36 -17.53 9.13 -24.92
C ILE A 36 -16.44 8.09 -24.66
N ILE A 37 -15.38 8.07 -25.47
CA ILE A 37 -14.25 7.16 -25.27
C ILE A 37 -13.54 7.48 -23.95
N LEU A 38 -13.30 8.77 -23.67
CA LEU A 38 -12.65 9.22 -22.43
C LEU A 38 -13.48 8.82 -21.20
N LEU A 39 -14.79 9.06 -21.25
CA LEU A 39 -15.73 8.69 -20.18
C LEU A 39 -15.76 7.17 -19.97
N LYS A 40 -15.82 6.39 -21.05
CA LYS A 40 -15.76 4.92 -20.97
C LYS A 40 -14.47 4.46 -20.33
N LEU A 41 -13.34 5.05 -20.71
CA LEU A 41 -12.03 4.68 -20.19
C LEU A 41 -11.92 5.00 -18.69
N THR A 42 -12.24 6.23 -18.28
CA THR A 42 -12.15 6.63 -16.87
C THR A 42 -13.16 5.88 -16.00
N GLY A 43 -14.38 5.68 -16.49
CA GLY A 43 -15.40 4.86 -15.82
C GLY A 43 -14.95 3.40 -15.66
N THR A 44 -14.33 2.82 -16.69
CA THR A 44 -13.80 1.44 -16.62
C THR A 44 -12.67 1.34 -15.61
N ILE A 45 -11.74 2.31 -15.60
CA ILE A 45 -10.64 2.33 -14.62
C ILE A 45 -11.18 2.46 -13.19
N ALA A 46 -12.16 3.34 -12.96
CA ALA A 46 -12.77 3.52 -11.64
C ALA A 46 -13.44 2.22 -11.15
N VAL A 47 -14.21 1.57 -12.01
CA VAL A 47 -14.85 0.28 -11.68
C VAL A 47 -13.80 -0.81 -11.46
N ALA A 48 -12.80 -0.91 -12.34
CA ALA A 48 -11.71 -1.88 -12.22
C ALA A 48 -10.91 -1.70 -10.93
N ALA A 49 -10.67 -0.48 -10.47
CA ALA A 49 -10.00 -0.23 -9.20
C ALA A 49 -10.79 -0.78 -8.01
N ILE A 50 -12.11 -0.59 -7.99
CA ILE A 50 -12.99 -1.15 -6.96
C ILE A 50 -12.94 -2.68 -6.98
N PHE A 51 -13.09 -3.28 -8.16
CA PHE A 51 -13.03 -4.73 -8.31
C PHE A 51 -11.65 -5.31 -8.01
N ALA A 52 -10.56 -4.58 -8.28
CA ALA A 52 -9.21 -5.00 -7.92
C ALA A 52 -9.06 -5.09 -6.40
N ILE A 53 -9.62 -4.13 -5.64
CA ILE A 53 -9.63 -4.19 -4.17
C ILE A 53 -10.46 -5.39 -3.70
N LEU A 54 -11.66 -5.60 -4.25
CA LEU A 54 -12.50 -6.75 -3.90
C LEU A 54 -11.82 -8.09 -4.22
N ALA A 55 -11.19 -8.19 -5.38
CA ALA A 55 -10.45 -9.36 -5.80
C ALA A 55 -9.24 -9.62 -4.90
N TRP A 56 -8.52 -8.58 -4.48
CA TRP A 56 -7.42 -8.70 -3.54
C TRP A 56 -7.90 -9.21 -2.17
N ILE A 57 -8.98 -8.65 -1.63
CA ILE A 57 -9.58 -9.12 -0.38
C ILE A 57 -10.00 -10.59 -0.52
N GLY A 58 -10.73 -10.91 -1.59
CA GLY A 58 -11.16 -12.29 -1.87
C GLY A 58 -9.98 -13.25 -2.01
N TYR A 59 -8.90 -12.81 -2.66
CA TYR A 59 -7.67 -13.58 -2.77
C TYR A 59 -7.08 -13.85 -1.39
N THR A 60 -6.90 -12.82 -0.55
CA THR A 60 -6.35 -13.01 0.80
C THR A 60 -7.19 -13.96 1.64
N LEU A 61 -8.52 -13.86 1.61
CA LEU A 61 -9.41 -14.77 2.35
C LEU A 61 -9.36 -16.21 1.84
N ALA A 62 -9.26 -16.39 0.51
CA ALA A 62 -9.14 -17.72 -0.09
C ALA A 62 -7.79 -18.37 0.20
N THR A 63 -6.73 -17.57 0.34
CA THR A 63 -5.36 -18.05 0.59
C THR A 63 -4.94 -18.02 2.05
N THR A 64 -5.77 -17.51 2.97
CA THR A 64 -5.51 -17.62 4.40
C THR A 64 -5.96 -19.00 4.89
N PRO A 65 -5.01 -19.92 5.19
CA PRO A 65 -5.35 -21.13 5.92
C PRO A 65 -5.94 -20.73 7.28
N PRO A 66 -6.91 -21.49 7.81
CA PRO A 66 -7.51 -21.21 9.10
C PRO A 66 -6.40 -21.01 10.14
N PRO A 67 -6.50 -19.96 10.98
CA PRO A 67 -5.46 -19.64 11.95
C PRO A 67 -5.11 -20.89 12.75
N LYS A 68 -3.81 -21.23 12.79
CA LYS A 68 -3.34 -22.40 13.56
C LYS A 68 -3.83 -22.26 15.01
N PRO A 69 -4.13 -23.37 15.70
CA PRO A 69 -4.51 -23.34 17.10
C PRO A 69 -3.49 -22.54 17.92
N ILE A 70 -3.98 -21.65 18.79
CA ILE A 70 -3.17 -20.69 19.56
C ILE A 70 -2.04 -21.38 20.34
N GLU A 71 -2.27 -22.62 20.78
CA GLU A 71 -1.31 -23.43 21.55
C GLU A 71 -0.01 -23.76 20.81
N GLU A 72 -0.04 -23.93 19.48
CA GLU A 72 1.19 -24.19 18.69
C GLU A 72 1.99 -22.90 18.48
N ILE A 73 1.30 -21.78 18.29
CA ILE A 73 1.90 -20.45 18.11
C ILE A 73 2.56 -19.98 19.42
N GLU A 74 1.90 -20.18 20.57
CA GLU A 74 2.49 -19.85 21.87
C GLU A 74 3.76 -20.66 22.14
N LYS A 75 3.78 -21.96 21.81
CA LYS A 75 4.96 -22.81 22.00
C LYS A 75 6.11 -22.45 21.08
N GLU A 76 5.85 -22.16 19.80
CA GLU A 76 6.88 -21.70 18.85
C GLU A 76 7.48 -20.35 19.27
N ILE A 77 6.64 -19.40 19.70
CA ILE A 77 7.09 -18.07 20.18
C ILE A 77 7.90 -18.20 21.48
N GLU A 78 7.47 -19.04 22.41
CA GLU A 78 8.18 -19.25 23.68
C GLU A 78 9.55 -19.94 23.48
N GLU A 79 9.65 -20.85 22.51
CA GLU A 79 10.93 -21.46 22.11
C GLU A 79 11.87 -20.46 21.42
N GLU A 80 11.36 -19.60 20.53
CA GLU A 80 12.19 -18.55 19.90
C GLU A 80 12.66 -17.49 20.90
N LEU A 81 11.79 -17.07 21.84
CA LEU A 81 12.16 -16.16 22.93
C LEU A 81 13.26 -16.76 23.81
N LYS A 82 13.14 -18.04 24.19
CA LYS A 82 14.18 -18.73 24.99
C LYS A 82 15.51 -18.83 24.26
N LYS A 83 15.51 -19.07 22.94
CA LYS A 83 16.74 -19.08 22.13
C LYS A 83 17.36 -17.69 22.02
N ALA A 84 16.55 -16.66 21.78
CA ALA A 84 17.02 -15.28 21.70
C ALA A 84 17.61 -14.79 23.04
N GLU A 85 17.01 -15.15 24.17
CA GLU A 85 17.54 -14.85 25.51
C GLU A 85 18.86 -15.60 25.77
N ALA A 86 18.95 -16.87 25.37
CA ALA A 86 20.19 -17.66 25.49
C ALA A 86 21.34 -17.07 24.66
N GLU A 87 21.11 -16.70 23.40
CA GLU A 87 22.13 -16.04 22.55
C GLU A 87 22.54 -14.66 23.11
N THR A 88 21.59 -13.92 23.68
CA THR A 88 21.87 -12.60 24.28
C THR A 88 22.67 -12.73 25.58
N ALA A 89 22.41 -13.79 26.37
CA ALA A 89 23.19 -14.11 27.58
C ALA A 89 24.60 -14.60 27.25
N GLU A 90 24.76 -15.41 26.20
CA GLU A 90 26.07 -15.88 25.71
C GLU A 90 26.92 -14.72 25.18
N LYS A 91 26.33 -13.81 24.39
CA LYS A 91 27.02 -12.60 23.93
C LYS A 91 27.48 -11.72 25.08
N LYS A 92 26.62 -11.46 26.08
CA LYS A 92 26.98 -10.67 27.27
C LYS A 92 28.05 -11.33 28.15
N GLN A 93 28.11 -12.67 28.22
CA GLN A 93 29.20 -13.38 28.91
C GLN A 93 30.52 -13.35 28.12
N SER A 94 30.47 -13.38 26.79
CA SER A 94 31.67 -13.26 25.96
C SER A 94 32.28 -11.84 25.99
N GLU A 95 31.45 -10.81 26.19
CA GLU A 95 31.87 -9.40 26.23
C GLU A 95 32.33 -8.94 27.64
N SER A 96 32.02 -9.71 28.70
CA SER A 96 32.34 -9.36 30.10
C SER A 96 33.53 -10.13 30.70
N LYS A 97 34.22 -10.95 29.91
CA LYS A 97 35.48 -11.61 30.32
C LYS A 97 36.67 -10.84 29.73
N PRO A 98 37.26 -9.86 30.45
CA PRO A 98 38.52 -9.27 30.04
C PRO A 98 39.65 -10.30 30.21
N GLU A 99 40.64 -10.22 29.30
CA GLU A 99 41.99 -10.78 29.47
C GLU A 99 42.62 -10.35 30.81
#